data_AF-A0A966KK27-F1
#
_entry.id   AF-A0A966KK27-F1
#
_cell.length_a   1.000
_cell.length_b   1.000
_cell.length_c   1.000
_cell.angle_alpha   90.00
_cell.angle_beta   90.00
_cell.angle_gamma   90.00
#
_symmetry.space_group_name_H-M   'P 1'
#
loop_
_entity.id
_entity.type
_entity.pdbx_description
1 polymer ?
#
loop_
_entity_poly.entity_id
_entity_poly.type
_entity_poly.pdbx_seq_one_letter_code
_entity_poly.pdbx_strand_id
1 'polypeptide(L)'
;TLLFGIPGSGSMAIFIGALALLGSGIDVGPSLLENNLDFTYSIVWLLAVANVIGTLLCIAFSGGIAKLTNLRFALIAPFIFMIIAFAAFQSGQNLMDLVALFVIGFLGIMMRRFDWSRPAFLIGFVLSDPVENYSNNANQIAGIRFQQSLDAGINYILSPIVIILIVITLVSIVIGLRSSKNILSEGEVPTGSKRAPLIFLAGIISFICYALFDVASIPDYAANDRVFPLFVSSISLLASLILLLQMMFLPEKHTIFADRENSSGIDERNYNLWPTLAWFAVLLGLTAITGYIIALTVFLLSFLKCRAQLNVPITLIYSTVGIAFMLFLAKLLNRDFPPGLLQSYFDLPWPFT
;
A
#
# COMPACT_ATOMS: atom_id res chain seq x y z
N THR A 1 16.01 -16.63 8.56
CA THR A 1 15.31 -17.36 7.48
C THR A 1 16.26 -18.33 6.78
N LEU A 2 17.33 -17.85 6.11
CA LEU A 2 18.35 -18.75 5.49
C LEU A 2 18.97 -19.75 6.46
N LEU A 3 19.39 -19.28 7.64
CA LEU A 3 20.00 -20.11 8.67
C LEU A 3 19.15 -21.32 9.08
N PHE A 4 17.83 -21.16 9.06
CA PHE A 4 16.88 -22.17 9.51
C PHE A 4 16.28 -22.96 8.36
N GLY A 5 16.61 -22.64 7.09
CA GLY A 5 15.98 -23.25 5.91
C GLY A 5 14.51 -22.88 5.73
N ILE A 6 13.94 -22.05 6.60
CA ILE A 6 12.53 -21.69 6.60
C ILE A 6 12.35 -20.32 5.93
N PRO A 7 11.68 -20.24 4.77
CA PRO A 7 11.40 -18.96 4.13
C PRO A 7 10.45 -18.14 4.99
N GLY A 8 10.81 -16.88 5.23
CA GLY A 8 9.96 -15.92 5.96
C GLY A 8 9.01 -15.11 5.06
N SER A 9 9.09 -15.31 3.75
CA SER A 9 8.24 -14.67 2.74
C SER A 9 8.28 -15.45 1.43
N GLY A 10 7.32 -15.21 0.53
CA GLY A 10 7.32 -15.83 -0.81
C GLY A 10 8.56 -15.49 -1.65
N SER A 11 9.04 -14.25 -1.58
CA SER A 11 10.30 -13.84 -2.23
C SER A 11 11.51 -14.59 -1.67
N MET A 12 11.51 -14.86 -0.36
CA MET A 12 12.55 -15.64 0.29
C MET A 12 12.48 -17.13 -0.10
N ALA A 13 11.28 -17.68 -0.28
CA ALA A 13 11.10 -19.05 -0.77
C ALA A 13 11.64 -19.21 -2.20
N ILE A 14 11.40 -18.22 -3.07
CA ILE A 14 11.97 -18.18 -4.42
C ILE A 14 13.49 -18.08 -4.34
N PHE A 15 14.04 -17.24 -3.46
CA PHE A 15 15.49 -17.11 -3.29
C PHE A 15 16.13 -18.40 -2.76
N ILE A 16 15.51 -19.07 -1.78
CA ILE A 16 15.97 -20.37 -1.27
C ILE A 16 15.88 -21.45 -2.36
N GLY A 17 14.78 -21.48 -3.11
CA GLY A 17 14.62 -22.39 -4.26
C GLY A 17 15.64 -22.12 -5.37
N ALA A 18 15.92 -20.84 -5.65
CA ALA A 18 16.94 -20.44 -6.61
C ALA A 18 18.34 -20.84 -6.14
N LEU A 19 18.67 -20.68 -4.85
CA LEU A 19 19.94 -21.15 -4.30
C LEU A 19 20.08 -22.68 -4.36
N ALA A 20 19.01 -23.42 -4.06
CA ALA A 20 19.00 -24.88 -4.16
C ALA A 20 19.17 -25.37 -5.61
N LEU A 21 18.59 -24.64 -6.59
CA LEU A 21 18.64 -25.00 -8.02
C LEU A 21 19.92 -24.53 -8.74
N LEU A 22 20.39 -23.31 -8.47
CA LEU A 22 21.51 -22.67 -9.16
C LEU A 22 22.86 -22.91 -8.46
N GLY A 23 22.84 -23.03 -7.13
CA GLY A 23 24.03 -23.23 -6.33
C GLY A 23 24.29 -24.71 -6.09
N SER A 24 24.68 -25.48 -7.10
CA SER A 24 25.32 -26.81 -6.94
C SER A 24 24.71 -27.80 -5.93
N GLY A 25 23.39 -27.74 -5.65
CA GLY A 25 22.74 -28.57 -4.61
C GLY A 25 23.01 -28.12 -3.16
N ILE A 26 23.19 -26.82 -2.92
CA ILE A 26 23.39 -26.28 -1.57
C ILE A 26 22.08 -26.33 -0.77
N ASP A 27 22.06 -27.19 0.24
CA ASP A 27 20.96 -27.27 1.20
C ASP A 27 20.98 -26.05 2.13
N VAL A 28 19.90 -25.26 2.09
CA VAL A 28 19.73 -24.09 2.94
C VAL A 28 19.28 -24.54 4.33
N GLY A 29 20.03 -24.14 5.36
CA GLY A 29 19.80 -24.54 6.75
C GLY A 29 21.06 -24.41 7.59
N PRO A 30 21.12 -25.04 8.78
CA PRO A 30 22.32 -25.03 9.61
C PRO A 30 23.55 -25.58 8.87
N SER A 31 23.35 -26.55 7.96
CA SER A 31 24.38 -27.12 7.08
C SER A 31 25.06 -26.08 6.17
N LEU A 32 24.38 -24.97 5.84
CA LEU A 32 24.96 -23.87 5.07
C LEU A 32 26.12 -23.21 5.82
N LEU A 33 25.98 -23.06 7.14
CA LEU A 33 27.01 -22.49 7.99
C LEU A 33 28.16 -23.47 8.27
N GLU A 34 27.88 -24.76 8.24
CA GLU A 34 28.88 -25.77 8.57
C GLU A 34 29.71 -26.14 7.34
N ASN A 35 29.06 -26.36 6.20
CA ASN A 35 29.70 -26.90 5.00
C ASN A 35 29.98 -25.84 3.92
N ASN A 36 29.31 -24.67 3.97
CA ASN A 36 29.34 -23.66 2.91
C ASN A 36 29.57 -22.24 3.47
N LEU A 37 30.57 -22.09 4.35
CA LEU A 37 30.93 -20.81 4.98
C LEU A 37 31.24 -19.71 3.98
N ASP A 38 31.95 -20.02 2.89
CA ASP A 38 32.32 -19.03 1.87
C ASP A 38 31.08 -18.40 1.21
N PHE A 39 30.05 -19.20 0.94
CA PHE A 39 28.77 -18.73 0.40
C PHE A 39 28.01 -17.89 1.42
N THR A 40 27.96 -18.33 2.68
CA THR A 40 27.32 -17.58 3.76
C THR A 40 27.95 -16.20 3.90
N TYR A 41 29.28 -16.13 3.98
CA TYR A 41 29.99 -14.85 4.09
C TYR A 41 29.78 -13.98 2.85
N SER A 42 29.78 -14.56 1.66
CA SER A 42 29.52 -13.83 0.42
C SER A 42 28.12 -13.20 0.40
N ILE A 43 27.08 -13.93 0.84
CA ILE A 43 25.71 -13.40 0.92
C ILE A 43 25.63 -12.24 1.93
N VAL A 44 26.25 -12.39 3.11
CA VAL A 44 26.26 -11.34 4.14
C VAL A 44 26.97 -10.08 3.64
N TRP A 45 28.16 -10.23 3.04
CA TRP A 45 28.91 -9.11 2.50
C TRP A 45 28.21 -8.45 1.31
N LEU A 46 27.60 -9.24 0.42
CA LEU A 46 26.83 -8.72 -0.71
C LEU A 46 25.65 -7.88 -0.22
N LEU A 47 24.92 -8.35 0.79
CA LEU A 47 23.82 -7.60 1.39
C LEU A 47 24.30 -6.28 2.04
N ALA A 48 25.42 -6.34 2.75
CA ALA A 48 26.03 -5.14 3.35
C ALA A 48 26.44 -4.12 2.27
N VAL A 49 27.17 -4.56 1.25
CA VAL A 49 27.63 -3.69 0.14
C VAL A 49 26.44 -3.15 -0.66
N ALA A 50 25.43 -3.97 -0.94
CA ALA A 50 24.22 -3.54 -1.64
C ALA A 50 23.48 -2.41 -0.90
N ASN A 51 23.37 -2.50 0.44
CA ASN A 51 22.76 -1.45 1.25
C ASN A 51 23.60 -0.15 1.23
N VAL A 52 24.93 -0.25 1.27
CA VAL A 52 25.82 0.92 1.19
C VAL A 52 25.70 1.60 -0.18
N ILE A 53 25.80 0.83 -1.27
CA ILE A 53 25.65 1.35 -2.63
C ILE A 53 24.26 1.95 -2.84
N GLY A 54 23.22 1.25 -2.38
CA GLY A 54 21.83 1.74 -2.44
C GLY A 54 21.66 3.06 -1.71
N THR A 55 22.24 3.19 -0.51
CA THR A 55 22.22 4.45 0.25
C THR A 55 22.93 5.58 -0.50
N LEU A 56 24.11 5.31 -1.07
CA LEU A 56 24.84 6.31 -1.86
C LEU A 56 24.06 6.77 -3.08
N LEU A 57 23.43 5.84 -3.82
CA LEU A 57 22.56 6.16 -4.96
C LEU A 57 21.34 6.98 -4.53
N CYS A 58 20.68 6.61 -3.43
CA CYS A 58 19.56 7.37 -2.88
C CYS A 58 19.96 8.81 -2.53
N ILE A 59 21.11 9.00 -1.87
CA ILE A 59 21.62 10.34 -1.55
C ILE A 59 21.94 11.12 -2.83
N ALA A 60 22.60 10.49 -3.81
CA ALA A 60 22.96 11.13 -5.07
C ALA A 60 21.73 11.58 -5.87
N PHE A 61 20.67 10.77 -5.93
CA PHE A 61 19.45 11.10 -6.67
C PHE A 61 18.46 11.98 -5.89
N SER A 62 18.55 12.03 -4.57
CA SER A 62 17.64 12.80 -3.70
C SER A 62 17.51 14.26 -4.15
N GLY A 63 18.63 14.93 -4.47
CA GLY A 63 18.60 16.32 -4.92
C GLY A 63 17.88 16.54 -6.25
N GLY A 64 17.96 15.58 -7.18
CA GLY A 64 17.22 15.62 -8.45
C GLY A 64 15.73 15.40 -8.26
N ILE A 65 15.37 14.40 -7.46
CA ILE A 65 13.98 14.06 -7.13
C ILE A 65 13.30 15.20 -6.35
N ALA A 66 14.03 15.86 -5.44
CA ALA A 66 13.53 17.01 -4.70
C ALA A 66 13.18 18.20 -5.61
N LYS A 67 13.85 18.38 -6.75
CA LYS A 67 13.46 19.44 -7.71
C LYS A 67 12.12 19.15 -8.39
N LEU A 68 11.75 17.88 -8.52
CA LEU A 68 10.48 17.47 -9.13
C LEU A 68 9.27 17.97 -8.32
N THR A 69 9.42 18.15 -7.00
CA THR A 69 8.34 18.64 -6.13
C THR A 69 8.00 20.12 -6.36
N ASN A 70 8.91 20.89 -6.98
CA ASN A 70 8.67 22.30 -7.32
C ASN A 70 7.88 22.48 -8.62
N LEU A 71 7.70 21.42 -9.42
CA LEU A 71 6.94 21.50 -10.66
C LEU A 71 5.44 21.60 -10.37
N ARG A 72 4.74 22.36 -11.22
CA ARG A 72 3.29 22.54 -11.10
C ARG A 72 2.57 21.19 -11.21
N PHE A 73 1.78 20.84 -10.20
CA PHE A 73 1.05 19.56 -10.11
C PHE A 73 0.28 19.19 -11.39
N ALA A 74 -0.40 20.15 -12.04
CA ALA A 74 -1.14 19.90 -13.28
C ALA A 74 -0.29 19.38 -14.46
N LEU A 75 1.02 19.61 -14.45
CA LEU A 75 1.92 19.10 -15.48
C LEU A 75 2.35 17.66 -15.20
N ILE A 76 2.49 17.29 -13.93
CA ILE A 76 3.03 15.98 -13.52
C ILE A 76 1.89 14.96 -13.33
N ALA A 77 0.74 15.40 -12.80
CA ALA A 77 -0.41 14.56 -12.49
C ALA A 77 -0.82 13.58 -13.62
N PRO A 78 -0.93 13.98 -14.90
CA PRO A 78 -1.39 13.06 -15.92
C PRO A 78 -0.36 11.96 -16.22
N PHE A 79 0.94 12.25 -16.11
CA PHE A 79 2.00 11.25 -16.25
C PHE A 79 2.07 10.32 -15.03
N ILE A 80 1.77 10.82 -13.82
CA ILE A 80 1.64 9.98 -12.62
C ILE A 80 0.47 9.00 -12.79
N PHE A 81 -0.71 9.48 -13.19
CA PHE A 81 -1.87 8.62 -13.41
C PHE A 81 -1.63 7.56 -14.47
N MET A 82 -0.95 7.93 -15.55
CA MET A 82 -0.48 7.01 -16.58
C MET A 82 0.41 5.91 -15.97
N ILE A 83 1.53 6.26 -15.32
CA ILE A 83 2.47 5.27 -14.80
C ILE A 83 1.81 4.36 -13.75
N ILE A 84 0.99 4.91 -12.86
CA ILE A 84 0.32 4.13 -11.81
C ILE A 84 -0.73 3.19 -12.40
N ALA A 85 -1.54 3.64 -13.38
CA ALA A 85 -2.53 2.77 -14.04
C ALA A 85 -1.86 1.60 -14.76
N PHE A 86 -0.77 1.86 -15.49
CA PHE A 86 0.03 0.79 -16.10
C PHE A 86 0.62 -0.15 -15.04
N ALA A 87 1.27 0.39 -14.01
CA ALA A 87 1.89 -0.41 -12.96
C ALA A 87 0.89 -1.30 -12.20
N ALA A 88 -0.32 -0.79 -11.91
CA ALA A 88 -1.35 -1.57 -11.23
C ALA A 88 -1.83 -2.76 -12.07
N PHE A 89 -2.03 -2.55 -13.37
CA PHE A 89 -2.43 -3.63 -14.29
C PHE A 89 -1.36 -4.72 -14.42
N GLN A 90 -0.10 -4.40 -14.21
CA GLN A 90 1.01 -5.34 -14.43
C GLN A 90 1.06 -6.51 -13.46
N SER A 91 0.41 -6.39 -12.30
CA SER A 91 0.38 -7.45 -11.29
C SER A 91 -0.48 -8.63 -11.75
N GLY A 92 -1.76 -8.39 -12.06
CA GLY A 92 -2.71 -9.44 -12.41
C GLY A 92 -3.11 -9.48 -13.88
N GLN A 93 -2.71 -8.49 -14.68
CA GLN A 93 -3.17 -8.28 -16.07
C GLN A 93 -4.70 -8.30 -16.18
N ASN A 94 -5.38 -7.88 -15.12
CA ASN A 94 -6.83 -7.86 -15.02
C ASN A 94 -7.33 -6.43 -14.89
N LEU A 95 -8.45 -6.11 -15.55
CA LEU A 95 -9.11 -4.81 -15.39
C LEU A 95 -9.57 -4.55 -13.95
N MET A 96 -9.77 -5.61 -13.15
CA MET A 96 -10.07 -5.50 -11.72
C MET A 96 -8.95 -4.84 -10.93
N ASP A 97 -7.69 -4.93 -11.37
CA ASP A 97 -6.56 -4.25 -10.72
C ASP A 97 -6.68 -2.73 -10.84
N LEU A 98 -7.22 -2.25 -11.97
CA LEU A 98 -7.51 -0.83 -12.19
C LEU A 98 -8.69 -0.35 -11.32
N VAL A 99 -9.70 -1.21 -11.12
CA VAL A 99 -10.80 -0.92 -10.20
C VAL A 99 -10.29 -0.86 -8.76
N ALA A 100 -9.45 -1.80 -8.35
CA ALA A 100 -8.82 -1.80 -7.03
C ALA A 100 -7.98 -0.54 -6.81
N LEU A 101 -7.20 -0.13 -7.81
CA LEU A 101 -6.44 1.13 -7.81
C LEU A 101 -7.36 2.34 -7.58
N PHE A 102 -8.52 2.38 -8.26
CA PHE A 102 -9.50 3.45 -8.07
C PHE A 102 -10.07 3.47 -6.65
N VAL A 103 -10.49 2.31 -6.14
CA VAL A 103 -11.10 2.17 -4.81
C VAL A 103 -10.11 2.57 -3.71
N ILE A 104 -8.87 2.06 -3.77
CA ILE A 104 -7.82 2.39 -2.79
C ILE A 104 -7.40 3.86 -2.92
N GLY A 105 -7.30 4.39 -4.14
CA GLY A 105 -7.02 5.80 -4.39
C GLY A 105 -8.12 6.72 -3.83
N PHE A 106 -9.39 6.35 -4.02
CA PHE A 106 -10.54 7.05 -3.44
C PHE A 106 -10.51 7.02 -1.91
N LEU A 107 -10.26 5.86 -1.30
CA LEU A 107 -10.08 5.73 0.15
C LEU A 107 -8.97 6.67 0.66
N GLY A 108 -7.82 6.70 -0.01
CA GLY A 108 -6.72 7.60 0.35
C GLY A 108 -7.07 9.09 0.27
N ILE A 109 -7.91 9.48 -0.69
CA ILE A 109 -8.43 10.86 -0.79
C ILE A 109 -9.40 11.16 0.36
N MET A 110 -10.30 10.24 0.70
CA MET A 110 -11.22 10.40 1.83
C MET A 110 -10.45 10.49 3.16
N MET A 111 -9.42 9.67 3.35
CA MET A 111 -8.53 9.77 4.51
C MET A 111 -7.86 11.14 4.61
N ARG A 112 -7.39 11.70 3.49
CA ARG A 112 -6.83 13.07 3.47
C ARG A 112 -7.88 14.11 3.84
N ARG A 113 -9.11 13.95 3.33
CA ARG A 113 -10.21 14.89 3.57
C ARG A 113 -10.56 14.98 5.05
N PHE A 114 -10.65 13.84 5.74
CA PHE A 114 -11.04 13.73 7.15
C PHE A 114 -9.86 13.70 8.13
N ASP A 115 -8.66 14.04 7.68
CA ASP A 115 -7.44 14.11 8.50
C ASP A 115 -6.99 12.77 9.14
N TRP A 116 -7.29 11.66 8.47
CA TRP A 116 -6.77 10.35 8.84
C TRP A 116 -5.34 10.16 8.31
N SER A 117 -4.49 9.53 9.11
CA SER A 117 -3.07 9.30 8.75
C SER A 117 -2.92 8.29 7.62
N ARG A 118 -2.76 8.79 6.38
CA ARG A 118 -2.40 7.99 5.20
C ARG A 118 -1.11 7.20 5.40
N PRO A 119 -0.02 7.76 5.97
CA PRO A 119 1.20 7.00 6.24
C PRO A 119 0.97 5.83 7.21
N ALA A 120 0.17 6.02 8.26
CA ALA A 120 -0.13 4.94 9.21
C ALA A 120 -0.89 3.78 8.54
N PHE A 121 -1.87 4.09 7.69
CA PHE A 121 -2.57 3.07 6.90
C PHE A 121 -1.63 2.31 5.96
N LEU A 122 -0.75 3.02 5.24
CA LEU A 122 0.22 2.38 4.35
C LEU A 122 1.21 1.48 5.11
N ILE A 123 1.66 1.91 6.29
CA ILE A 123 2.52 1.07 7.15
C ILE A 123 1.77 -0.19 7.57
N GLY A 124 0.52 -0.05 8.05
CA GLY A 124 -0.30 -1.21 8.41
C GLY A 124 -0.54 -2.17 7.26
N PHE A 125 -0.81 -1.64 6.06
CA PHE A 125 -1.04 -2.43 4.85
C PHE A 125 0.22 -3.18 4.37
N VAL A 126 1.39 -2.53 4.34
CA VAL A 126 2.63 -3.19 3.87
C VAL A 126 3.15 -4.22 4.88
N LEU A 127 2.89 -4.01 6.18
CA LEU A 127 3.31 -4.91 7.24
C LEU A 127 2.26 -6.00 7.56
N SER A 128 1.08 -6.02 6.93
CA SER A 128 0.03 -6.99 7.25
C SER A 128 0.52 -8.42 7.13
N ASP A 129 1.07 -8.79 5.97
CA ASP A 129 1.42 -10.19 5.68
C ASP A 129 2.57 -10.68 6.58
N PRO A 130 3.66 -9.92 6.80
CA PRO A 130 4.67 -10.33 7.77
C PRO A 130 4.10 -10.49 9.18
N VAL A 131 3.29 -9.54 9.64
CA VAL A 131 2.73 -9.57 11.00
C VAL A 131 1.77 -10.75 11.16
N GLU A 132 0.94 -11.04 10.16
CA GLU A 132 0.06 -12.21 10.13
C GLU A 132 0.86 -13.51 10.23
N ASN A 133 1.87 -13.67 9.37
CA ASN A 133 2.72 -14.86 9.36
C ASN A 133 3.43 -15.07 10.70
N TYR A 134 4.04 -14.02 11.27
CA TYR A 134 4.71 -14.14 12.55
C TYR A 134 3.75 -14.36 13.71
N SER A 135 2.55 -13.76 13.68
CA SER A 135 1.50 -13.98 14.68
C SER A 135 0.99 -15.43 14.64
N ASN A 136 0.73 -15.97 13.44
CA ASN A 136 0.27 -17.34 13.26
C ASN A 136 1.35 -18.36 13.65
N ASN A 137 2.62 -18.08 13.35
CA ASN A 137 3.75 -18.91 13.81
C ASN A 137 3.87 -18.91 15.34
N ALA A 138 3.76 -17.73 15.97
CA ALA A 138 3.79 -17.62 17.42
C ALA A 138 2.61 -18.36 18.07
N ASN A 139 1.40 -18.24 17.52
CA ASN A 139 0.21 -18.94 17.99
C ASN A 139 0.35 -20.46 17.88
N GLN A 140 0.88 -20.97 16.76
CA GLN A 140 1.12 -22.41 16.58
C GLN A 140 2.16 -22.96 17.56
N ILE A 141 3.28 -22.26 17.75
CA ILE A 141 4.31 -22.66 18.72
C ILE A 141 3.74 -22.67 20.14
N ALA A 142 2.98 -21.64 20.51
CA ALA A 142 2.31 -21.58 21.80
C ALA A 142 1.32 -22.76 21.95
N GLY A 143 0.48 -22.99 20.95
CA GLY A 143 -0.50 -24.08 20.93
C GLY A 143 0.13 -25.46 21.14
N ILE A 144 1.22 -25.78 20.44
CA ILE A 144 1.95 -27.05 20.60
C ILE A 144 2.48 -27.20 22.03
N ARG A 145 3.04 -26.13 22.62
CA ARG A 145 3.58 -26.17 23.98
C ARG A 145 2.48 -26.32 25.04
N PHE A 146 1.36 -25.64 24.88
CA PHE A 146 0.20 -25.78 25.77
C PHE A 146 -0.45 -27.16 25.69
N GLN A 147 -0.43 -27.80 24.51
CA GLN A 147 -0.91 -29.18 24.35
C GLN A 147 0.00 -30.21 25.04
N GLN A 148 1.31 -29.95 25.10
CA GLN A 148 2.27 -30.83 25.78
C GLN A 148 2.08 -30.80 27.30
N SER A 149 2.01 -29.60 27.90
CA SER A 149 1.64 -29.41 29.30
C SER A 149 1.36 -27.94 29.60
N LEU A 150 0.55 -27.69 30.64
CA LEU A 150 0.33 -26.32 31.13
C LEU A 150 1.65 -25.66 31.58
N ASP A 151 2.54 -26.43 32.21
CA ASP A 151 3.85 -25.95 32.63
C ASP A 151 4.72 -25.53 31.44
N ALA A 152 4.71 -26.29 30.34
CA ALA A 152 5.47 -25.96 29.13
C ALA A 152 4.96 -24.69 28.45
N GLY A 153 3.64 -24.48 28.42
CA GLY A 153 3.01 -23.26 27.91
C GLY A 153 3.35 -22.02 28.75
N ILE A 154 3.25 -22.14 30.08
CA ILE A 154 3.58 -21.04 31.02
C ILE A 154 5.08 -20.70 30.94
N ASN A 155 5.95 -21.72 30.90
CA ASN A 155 7.40 -21.51 30.77
C ASN A 155 7.78 -20.82 29.45
N TYR A 156 7.03 -21.05 28.37
CA TYR A 156 7.24 -20.35 27.10
C TYR A 156 6.93 -18.86 27.21
N ILE A 157 5.79 -18.50 27.82
CA ILE A 157 5.40 -17.09 28.02
C ILE A 157 6.35 -16.39 28.99
N LEU A 158 6.79 -17.10 30.03
CA LEU A 158 7.75 -16.59 31.01
C LEU A 158 9.21 -16.67 30.53
N SER A 159 9.45 -17.07 29.29
CA SER A 159 10.79 -17.02 28.71
C SER A 159 11.32 -15.59 28.75
N PRO A 160 12.59 -15.36 29.15
CA PRO A 160 13.17 -14.02 29.24
C PRO A 160 13.00 -13.20 27.96
N ILE A 161 13.10 -13.85 26.79
CA ILE A 161 12.96 -13.21 25.48
C ILE A 161 11.52 -12.69 25.30
N VAL A 162 10.51 -13.49 25.64
CA VAL A 162 9.09 -13.11 25.50
C VAL A 162 8.75 -11.97 26.43
N ILE A 163 9.22 -12.03 27.68
CA ILE A 163 9.02 -10.95 28.66
C ILE A 163 9.65 -9.64 28.15
N ILE A 164 10.89 -9.68 27.65
CA ILE A 164 11.57 -8.50 27.10
C ILE A 164 10.78 -7.92 25.93
N LEU A 165 10.30 -8.76 25.00
CA LEU A 165 9.50 -8.31 23.86
C LEU A 165 8.16 -7.70 24.29
N ILE A 166 7.47 -8.28 25.28
CA ILE A 166 6.24 -7.72 25.84
C ILE A 166 6.50 -6.35 26.46
N VAL A 167 7.57 -6.22 27.26
CA VAL A 167 7.95 -4.94 27.88
C VAL A 167 8.24 -3.89 26.83
N ILE A 168 9.05 -4.21 25.80
CA ILE A 168 9.36 -3.28 24.70
C ILE A 168 8.08 -2.87 23.95
N THR A 169 7.16 -3.80 23.73
CA THR A 169 5.88 -3.53 23.06
C THR A 169 5.00 -2.60 23.88
N LEU A 170 4.84 -2.86 25.18
CA LEU A 170 4.08 -2.00 26.09
C LEU A 170 4.69 -0.61 26.20
N VAL A 171 6.02 -0.51 26.34
CA VAL A 171 6.73 0.77 26.36
C VAL A 171 6.51 1.53 25.06
N SER A 172 6.59 0.87 23.90
CA SER A 172 6.34 1.49 22.60
C SER A 172 4.91 2.01 22.45
N ILE A 173 3.91 1.25 22.93
CA ILE A 173 2.49 1.69 22.93
C ILE A 173 2.31 2.91 23.83
N VAL A 174 2.85 2.88 25.06
CA VAL A 174 2.71 3.99 26.01
C VAL A 174 3.40 5.26 25.49
N ILE A 175 4.61 5.13 24.94
CA ILE A 175 5.32 6.25 24.31
C ILE A 175 4.54 6.75 23.09
N GLY A 176 4.04 5.84 22.24
CA GLY A 176 3.25 6.17 21.06
C GLY A 176 1.98 6.96 21.39
N LEU A 177 1.21 6.51 22.39
CA LEU A 177 -0.01 7.20 22.84
C LEU A 177 0.28 8.58 23.44
N ARG A 178 1.43 8.75 24.12
CA ARG A 178 1.86 10.05 24.65
C ARG A 178 2.32 10.99 23.54
N SER A 179 3.14 10.49 22.62
CA SER A 179 3.67 11.24 21.48
C SER A 179 2.60 11.62 20.46
N SER A 180 1.52 10.83 20.34
CA SER A 180 0.40 11.13 19.44
C SER A 180 -0.27 12.47 19.74
N LYS A 181 -0.18 12.98 20.98
CA LYS A 181 -0.70 14.32 21.32
C LYS A 181 0.10 15.46 20.71
N ASN A 182 1.34 15.18 20.28
CA ASN A 182 2.27 16.14 19.70
C ASN A 182 2.35 16.05 18.16
N ILE A 183 1.67 15.08 17.55
CA ILE A 183 1.56 14.99 16.10
C ILE A 183 0.54 16.06 15.69
N LEU A 184 1.02 17.28 15.45
CA LEU A 184 0.20 18.34 14.87
C LEU A 184 -0.31 17.85 13.51
N SER A 185 -1.62 17.99 13.30
CA SER A 185 -2.22 17.87 11.99
C SER A 185 -1.55 18.85 11.02
N GLU A 186 -1.40 18.44 9.77
CA GLU A 186 -0.85 19.28 8.69
C GLU A 186 -1.71 20.55 8.54
N GLY A 187 -1.25 21.66 9.12
CA GLY A 187 -1.90 22.98 9.04
C GLY A 187 -3.10 23.16 9.98
N GLU A 188 -3.75 24.33 9.90
CA GLU A 188 -5.03 24.54 10.56
C GLU A 188 -6.07 23.62 9.91
N VAL A 189 -6.64 22.73 10.71
CA VAL A 189 -7.66 21.80 10.22
C VAL A 189 -9.02 22.47 10.36
N PRO A 190 -9.63 22.94 9.26
CA PRO A 190 -10.99 23.46 9.30
C PRO A 190 -11.95 22.38 9.80
N THR A 191 -12.85 22.77 10.70
CA THR A 191 -13.93 21.91 11.17
C THR A 191 -15.10 22.04 10.21
N GLY A 192 -15.58 20.90 9.71
CA GLY A 192 -16.68 20.83 8.75
C GLY A 192 -17.97 20.31 9.36
N SER A 193 -18.91 19.92 8.48
CA SER A 193 -20.17 19.32 8.90
C SER A 193 -19.96 17.97 9.61
N LYS A 194 -20.80 17.65 10.59
CA LYS A 194 -20.75 16.34 11.28
C LYS A 194 -21.09 15.15 10.39
N ARG A 195 -21.86 15.34 9.32
CA ARG A 195 -22.44 14.24 8.53
C ARG A 195 -21.40 13.49 7.69
N ALA A 196 -20.54 14.20 6.97
CA ALA A 196 -19.59 13.57 6.06
C ALA A 196 -18.53 12.69 6.79
N PRO A 197 -17.88 13.16 7.87
CA PRO A 197 -16.97 12.31 8.65
C PRO A 197 -17.67 11.10 9.29
N LEU A 198 -18.94 11.26 9.73
CA LEU A 198 -19.72 10.18 10.31
C LEU A 198 -20.07 9.11 9.26
N ILE A 199 -20.49 9.51 8.06
CA ILE A 199 -20.76 8.57 6.96
C ILE A 199 -19.48 7.80 6.58
N PHE A 200 -18.34 8.47 6.55
CA PHE A 200 -17.05 7.83 6.28
C PHE A 200 -16.70 6.80 7.37
N LEU A 201 -16.83 7.18 8.65
CA LEU A 201 -16.60 6.27 9.77
C LEU A 201 -17.58 5.08 9.74
N ALA A 202 -18.85 5.31 9.40
CA ALA A 202 -19.84 4.25 9.25
C ALA A 202 -19.47 3.28 8.11
N GLY A 203 -18.94 3.79 7.00
CA GLY A 203 -18.40 2.96 5.91
C GLY A 203 -17.23 2.08 6.36
N ILE A 204 -16.31 2.65 7.16
CA ILE A 204 -15.19 1.88 7.74
C ILE A 204 -15.70 0.82 8.72
N ILE A 205 -16.64 1.16 9.61
CA ILE A 205 -17.25 0.20 10.54
C ILE A 205 -17.95 -0.92 9.76
N SER A 206 -18.68 -0.60 8.70
CA SER A 206 -19.33 -1.60 7.84
C SER A 206 -18.31 -2.54 7.20
N PHE A 207 -17.17 -2.01 6.73
CA PHE A 207 -16.09 -2.83 6.19
C PHE A 207 -15.46 -3.74 7.26
N ILE A 208 -15.23 -3.23 8.47
CA ILE A 208 -14.71 -4.03 9.60
C ILE A 208 -15.70 -5.13 10.01
N CYS A 209 -17.00 -4.82 10.04
CA CYS A 209 -18.04 -5.81 10.32
C CYS A 209 -18.11 -6.88 9.22
N TYR A 210 -17.96 -6.49 7.95
CA TYR A 210 -17.84 -7.45 6.85
C TYR A 210 -16.61 -8.34 7.00
N ALA A 211 -15.45 -7.77 7.36
CA ALA A 211 -14.24 -8.55 7.61
C ALA A 211 -14.42 -9.54 8.78
N LEU A 212 -15.08 -9.14 9.87
CA LEU A 212 -15.41 -10.06 10.97
C LEU A 212 -16.35 -11.18 10.53
N PHE A 213 -17.33 -10.88 9.69
CA PHE A 213 -18.22 -11.88 9.12
C PHE A 213 -17.46 -12.86 8.21
N ASP A 214 -16.57 -12.36 7.36
CA ASP A 214 -15.73 -13.17 6.48
C ASP A 214 -14.81 -14.10 7.29
N VAL A 215 -14.18 -13.58 8.35
CA VAL A 215 -13.36 -14.38 9.28
C VAL A 215 -14.18 -15.43 10.01
N ALA A 216 -15.43 -15.13 10.36
CA ALA A 216 -16.33 -16.09 10.97
C ALA A 216 -16.73 -17.22 10.01
N SER A 217 -16.65 -17.00 8.69
CA SER A 217 -16.94 -18.05 7.71
C SER A 217 -15.90 -19.17 7.72
N ILE A 218 -14.68 -18.88 8.19
CA ILE A 218 -13.54 -19.80 8.43
C ILE A 218 -13.48 -20.93 7.41
N PRO A 219 -13.05 -22.20 7.64
CA PRO A 219 -13.67 -23.23 8.50
C PRO A 219 -12.70 -23.76 9.58
N ASP A 220 -13.16 -24.64 10.48
CA ASP A 220 -12.46 -24.88 11.77
C ASP A 220 -11.10 -25.58 11.62
N TYR A 221 -10.89 -26.34 10.54
CA TYR A 221 -9.59 -26.94 10.24
C TYR A 221 -8.51 -25.89 9.89
N ALA A 222 -8.91 -24.68 9.50
CA ALA A 222 -8.05 -23.54 9.20
C ALA A 222 -8.11 -22.48 10.31
N ALA A 223 -8.36 -22.89 11.56
CA ALA A 223 -8.54 -21.96 12.68
C ALA A 223 -7.34 -21.03 12.93
N ASN A 224 -6.11 -21.45 12.59
CA ASN A 224 -4.92 -20.59 12.72
C ASN A 224 -5.00 -19.33 11.85
N ASP A 225 -5.63 -19.43 10.68
CA ASP A 225 -5.76 -18.32 9.73
C ASP A 225 -6.78 -17.27 10.22
N ARG A 226 -7.62 -17.62 11.21
CA ARG A 226 -8.57 -16.68 11.84
C ARG A 226 -7.92 -15.76 12.86
N VAL A 227 -6.82 -16.17 13.49
CA VAL A 227 -6.32 -15.56 14.73
C VAL A 227 -5.98 -14.08 14.51
N PHE A 228 -5.16 -13.82 13.49
CA PHE A 228 -4.70 -12.47 13.19
C PHE A 228 -5.84 -11.56 12.66
N PRO A 229 -6.61 -11.94 11.63
CA PRO A 229 -7.72 -11.12 11.14
C PRO A 229 -8.79 -10.83 12.20
N LEU A 230 -9.11 -11.81 13.07
CA LEU A 230 -10.08 -11.64 14.15
C LEU A 230 -9.59 -10.62 15.19
N PHE A 231 -8.33 -10.72 15.59
CA PHE A 231 -7.73 -9.80 16.57
C PHE A 231 -7.71 -8.37 16.05
N VAL A 232 -7.18 -8.15 14.84
CA VAL A 232 -7.07 -6.82 14.23
C VAL A 232 -8.44 -6.20 13.99
N SER A 233 -9.40 -6.98 13.47
CA SER A 233 -10.75 -6.48 13.20
C SER A 233 -11.52 -6.16 14.48
N SER A 234 -11.35 -6.96 15.54
CA SER A 234 -11.99 -6.70 16.84
C SER A 234 -11.47 -5.44 17.51
N ILE A 235 -10.14 -5.23 17.51
CA ILE A 235 -9.53 -4.00 18.05
C ILE A 235 -9.94 -2.78 17.22
N SER A 236 -9.95 -2.90 15.90
CA SER A 236 -10.37 -1.82 15.00
C SER A 236 -11.84 -1.47 15.17
N LEU A 237 -12.71 -2.47 15.40
CA LEU A 237 -14.12 -2.26 15.70
C LEU A 237 -14.28 -1.52 17.04
N LEU A 238 -13.56 -1.93 18.08
CA LEU A 238 -13.61 -1.27 19.38
C LEU A 238 -13.15 0.19 19.28
N ALA A 239 -12.02 0.45 18.60
CA ALA A 239 -11.51 1.80 18.40
C ALA A 239 -12.48 2.68 17.58
N SER A 240 -13.07 2.14 16.51
CA SER A 240 -14.04 2.87 15.68
C SER A 240 -15.36 3.12 16.40
N LEU A 241 -15.83 2.22 17.26
CA LEU A 241 -16.99 2.44 18.14
C LEU A 241 -16.71 3.52 19.19
N ILE A 242 -15.51 3.56 19.77
CA ILE A 242 -15.11 4.65 20.67
C ILE A 242 -15.12 5.99 19.92
N LEU A 243 -14.57 6.04 18.70
CA LEU A 243 -14.60 7.25 17.87
C LEU A 243 -16.04 7.66 17.50
N LEU A 244 -16.91 6.69 17.20
CA LEU A 244 -18.31 6.95 16.90
C LEU A 244 -19.02 7.56 18.12
N LEU A 245 -18.82 7.00 19.31
CA LEU A 245 -19.35 7.55 20.55
C LEU A 245 -18.82 8.96 20.81
N GLN A 246 -17.51 9.18 20.64
CA GLN A 246 -16.91 10.51 20.76
C GLN A 246 -17.54 11.50 19.77
N MET A 247 -17.79 11.11 18.53
CA MET A 247 -18.48 11.94 17.53
C MET A 247 -19.94 12.25 17.92
N MET A 248 -20.62 11.37 18.66
CA MET A 248 -21.97 11.66 19.13
C MET A 248 -21.99 12.72 20.24
N PHE A 249 -20.98 12.75 21.11
CA PHE A 249 -20.95 13.63 22.28
C PHE A 249 -20.17 14.94 22.08
N LEU A 250 -19.20 14.98 21.15
CA LEU A 250 -18.34 16.16 20.97
C LEU A 250 -19.01 17.26 20.11
N PRO A 251 -18.68 18.54 20.37
CA PRO A 251 -19.17 19.66 19.57
C PRO A 251 -18.52 19.67 18.16
N GLU A 252 -19.20 20.29 17.20
CA GLU A 252 -18.78 20.34 15.78
C GLU A 252 -17.40 20.98 15.57
N LYS A 253 -16.97 21.83 16.51
CA LYS A 253 -15.67 22.51 16.47
C LYS A 253 -14.48 21.64 16.89
N HIS A 254 -14.70 20.38 17.23
CA HIS A 254 -13.62 19.46 17.60
C HIS A 254 -12.89 18.97 16.35
N THR A 255 -11.57 18.78 16.43
CA THR A 255 -10.70 18.31 15.31
C THR A 255 -11.11 16.96 14.72
N ILE A 256 -11.95 16.20 15.43
CA ILE A 256 -12.51 14.93 14.95
C ILE A 256 -13.46 15.14 13.76
N PHE A 257 -14.05 16.34 13.62
CA PHE A 257 -14.88 16.73 12.47
C PHE A 257 -14.09 17.52 11.43
N ALA A 258 -12.79 17.23 11.31
CA ALA A 258 -11.95 17.74 10.25
C ALA A 258 -12.60 17.51 8.87
N ASP A 259 -12.79 18.58 8.10
CA ASP A 259 -13.18 18.47 6.69
C ASP A 259 -12.44 19.52 5.87
N ARG A 260 -11.36 19.08 5.22
CA ARG A 260 -10.53 19.94 4.37
C ARG A 260 -11.23 20.37 3.07
N GLU A 261 -12.40 19.81 2.72
CA GLU A 261 -13.17 20.29 1.56
C GLU A 261 -13.92 21.59 1.87
N ASN A 262 -14.39 21.76 3.11
CA ASN A 262 -15.26 22.86 3.49
C ASN A 262 -14.51 24.10 4.03
N SER A 263 -13.17 24.11 4.00
CA SER A 263 -12.39 25.33 4.27
C SER A 263 -12.61 26.35 3.19
N SER A 264 -13.50 27.30 3.45
CA SER A 264 -13.70 28.53 2.69
C SER A 264 -12.58 29.55 2.91
N GLY A 265 -11.31 29.14 2.98
CA GLY A 265 -10.21 30.02 3.37
C GLY A 265 -8.85 29.62 2.81
N ILE A 266 -8.39 30.42 1.83
CA ILE A 266 -6.98 30.74 1.54
C ILE A 266 -6.10 29.59 1.03
N ASP A 267 -6.44 29.06 -0.15
CA ASP A 267 -5.38 28.67 -1.11
C ASP A 267 -5.89 28.88 -2.55
N GLU A 268 -5.52 30.04 -3.13
CA GLU A 268 -5.95 30.55 -4.44
C GLU A 268 -5.46 29.74 -5.66
N ARG A 269 -5.13 28.45 -5.49
CA ARG A 269 -4.74 27.56 -6.61
C ARG A 269 -5.32 26.13 -6.50
N ASN A 270 -6.46 25.98 -5.82
CA ASN A 270 -7.00 24.65 -5.46
C ASN A 270 -7.53 23.84 -6.65
N TYR A 271 -6.85 22.70 -6.90
CA TYR A 271 -7.41 21.60 -7.67
C TYR A 271 -8.41 20.87 -6.78
N ASN A 272 -9.71 21.18 -6.92
CA ASN A 272 -10.77 20.52 -6.18
C ASN A 272 -10.65 18.98 -6.29
N LEU A 273 -10.95 18.29 -5.19
CA LEU A 273 -10.81 16.84 -5.06
C LEU A 273 -11.67 16.10 -6.10
N TRP A 274 -12.95 16.47 -6.22
CA TRP A 274 -13.90 15.79 -7.10
C TRP A 274 -13.56 15.88 -8.59
N PRO A 275 -13.19 17.05 -9.16
CA PRO A 275 -12.70 17.10 -10.54
C PRO A 275 -11.45 16.24 -10.76
N THR A 276 -10.53 16.19 -9.79
CA THR A 276 -9.30 15.37 -9.92
C THR A 276 -9.62 13.89 -9.93
N LEU A 277 -10.53 13.46 -9.04
CA LEU A 277 -11.05 12.08 -9.01
C LEU A 277 -11.77 11.74 -10.31
N ALA A 278 -12.59 12.65 -10.83
CA ALA A 278 -13.34 12.45 -12.07
C ALA A 278 -12.39 12.25 -13.27
N TRP A 279 -11.32 13.03 -13.38
CA TRP A 279 -10.30 12.82 -14.41
C TRP A 279 -9.67 11.43 -14.33
N PHE A 280 -9.36 10.97 -13.12
CA PHE A 280 -8.80 9.65 -12.93
C PHE A 280 -9.82 8.54 -13.28
N ALA A 281 -11.08 8.69 -12.86
CA ALA A 281 -12.16 7.77 -13.23
C ALA A 281 -12.37 7.71 -14.75
N VAL A 282 -12.31 8.86 -15.43
CA VAL A 282 -12.42 8.94 -16.89
C VAL A 282 -11.29 8.17 -17.58
N LEU A 283 -10.05 8.27 -17.10
CA LEU A 283 -8.93 7.49 -17.64
C LEU A 283 -9.19 5.98 -17.53
N LEU A 284 -9.66 5.52 -16.37
CA LEU A 284 -9.92 4.10 -16.14
C LEU A 284 -11.12 3.59 -16.96
N GLY A 285 -12.19 4.37 -17.01
CA GLY A 285 -13.37 4.05 -17.82
C GLY A 285 -13.05 4.00 -19.30
N LEU A 286 -12.30 4.98 -19.82
CA LEU A 286 -11.82 4.95 -21.21
C LEU A 286 -10.90 3.75 -21.45
N THR A 287 -10.01 3.43 -20.50
CA THR A 287 -9.12 2.27 -20.63
C THR A 287 -9.92 0.97 -20.77
N ALA A 288 -10.95 0.77 -19.95
CA ALA A 288 -11.82 -0.40 -20.02
C ALA A 288 -12.59 -0.48 -21.36
N ILE A 289 -12.95 0.66 -21.97
CA ILE A 289 -13.72 0.69 -23.22
C ILE A 289 -12.81 0.56 -24.44
N THR A 290 -11.81 1.44 -24.58
CA THR A 290 -11.00 1.62 -25.80
C THR A 290 -9.65 0.92 -25.77
N GLY A 291 -9.20 0.48 -24.59
CA GLY A 291 -7.85 0.05 -24.36
C GLY A 291 -6.95 1.21 -23.93
N TYR A 292 -5.85 0.85 -23.27
CA TYR A 292 -5.05 1.81 -22.49
C TYR A 292 -4.41 2.93 -23.33
N ILE A 293 -3.90 2.65 -24.52
CA ILE A 293 -3.15 3.64 -25.31
C ILE A 293 -4.06 4.71 -25.91
N ILE A 294 -5.22 4.30 -26.42
CA ILE A 294 -6.23 5.23 -26.95
C ILE A 294 -6.77 6.09 -25.80
N ALA A 295 -7.12 5.45 -24.69
CA ALA A 295 -7.56 6.13 -23.48
C ALA A 295 -6.52 7.14 -22.99
N LEU A 296 -5.25 6.74 -22.92
CA LEU A 296 -4.13 7.57 -22.50
C LEU A 296 -3.92 8.76 -23.44
N THR A 297 -4.03 8.56 -24.75
CA THR A 297 -3.87 9.63 -25.75
C THR A 297 -4.95 10.70 -25.57
N VAL A 298 -6.22 10.27 -25.49
CA VAL A 298 -7.35 11.18 -25.25
C VAL A 298 -7.21 11.87 -23.90
N PHE A 299 -6.81 11.14 -22.87
CA PHE A 299 -6.62 11.65 -21.52
C PHE A 299 -5.51 12.70 -21.45
N LEU A 300 -4.32 12.44 -22.00
CA LEU A 300 -3.20 13.39 -21.99
C LEU A 300 -3.56 14.68 -22.72
N LEU A 301 -4.15 14.59 -23.91
CA LEU A 301 -4.56 15.76 -24.69
C LEU A 301 -5.62 16.60 -23.96
N SER A 302 -6.64 15.94 -23.41
CA SER A 302 -7.75 16.62 -22.73
C SER A 302 -7.33 17.20 -21.38
N PHE A 303 -6.55 16.47 -20.58
CA PHE A 303 -6.08 16.91 -19.27
C PHE A 303 -5.11 18.09 -19.40
N LEU A 304 -4.12 18.01 -20.29
CA LEU A 304 -3.13 19.08 -20.48
C LEU A 304 -3.76 20.36 -21.06
N LYS A 305 -4.71 20.21 -21.99
CA LYS A 305 -5.43 21.36 -22.56
C LYS A 305 -6.38 22.00 -21.55
N CYS A 306 -7.24 21.22 -20.90
CA CYS A 306 -8.32 21.77 -20.07
C CYS A 306 -7.86 22.10 -18.65
N ARG A 307 -6.97 21.28 -18.07
CA ARG A 307 -6.57 21.41 -16.66
C ARG A 307 -5.23 22.08 -16.47
N ALA A 308 -4.25 21.80 -17.34
CA ALA A 308 -2.97 22.50 -17.31
C ALA A 308 -2.98 23.83 -18.10
N GLN A 309 -4.01 24.08 -18.93
CA GLN A 309 -4.17 25.28 -19.77
C GLN A 309 -2.95 25.53 -20.66
N LEU A 310 -2.36 24.47 -21.20
CA LEU A 310 -1.22 24.56 -22.10
C LEU A 310 -1.66 24.89 -23.53
N ASN A 311 -0.76 25.55 -24.28
CA ASN A 311 -0.93 25.76 -25.71
C ASN A 311 -1.02 24.40 -26.44
N VAL A 312 -1.81 24.35 -27.52
CA VAL A 312 -1.99 23.16 -28.36
C VAL A 312 -0.68 22.53 -28.85
N PRO A 313 0.31 23.27 -29.38
CA PRO A 313 1.57 22.65 -29.83
C PRO A 313 2.34 22.00 -28.67
N ILE A 314 2.38 22.65 -27.51
CA ILE A 314 3.04 22.13 -26.32
C ILE A 314 2.31 20.88 -25.84
N THR A 315 0.97 20.91 -25.79
CA THR A 315 0.15 19.77 -25.41
C THR A 315 0.40 18.54 -26.28
N LEU A 316 0.52 18.73 -27.59
CA LEU A 316 0.84 17.63 -28.52
C LEU A 316 2.22 17.05 -28.25
N ILE A 317 3.24 17.89 -28.05
CA ILE A 317 4.61 17.44 -27.75
C ILE A 317 4.62 16.61 -26.46
N TYR A 318 4.08 17.15 -25.36
CA TYR A 318 4.05 16.44 -24.08
C TYR A 318 3.27 15.13 -24.15
N SER A 319 2.14 15.11 -24.85
CA SER A 319 1.34 13.88 -25.01
C SER A 319 2.09 12.84 -25.84
N THR A 320 2.75 13.26 -26.92
CA THR A 320 3.54 12.38 -27.79
C THR A 320 4.72 11.78 -27.04
N VAL A 321 5.46 12.61 -26.28
CA VAL A 321 6.57 12.15 -25.43
C VAL A 321 6.08 11.19 -24.35
N GLY A 322 4.94 11.47 -23.72
CA GLY A 322 4.33 10.59 -22.71
C GLY A 322 3.98 9.22 -23.27
N ILE A 323 3.33 9.17 -24.44
CA ILE A 323 2.97 7.92 -25.10
C ILE A 323 4.24 7.18 -25.54
N ALA A 324 5.20 7.86 -26.16
CA ALA A 324 6.46 7.26 -26.57
C ALA A 324 7.22 6.65 -25.38
N PHE A 325 7.22 7.34 -24.23
CA PHE A 325 7.79 6.84 -22.99
C PHE A 325 7.10 5.56 -22.52
N MET A 326 5.76 5.50 -22.54
CA MET A 326 5.03 4.30 -22.15
C MET A 326 5.28 3.12 -23.09
N LEU A 327 5.35 3.36 -24.40
CA LEU A 327 5.67 2.33 -25.38
C LEU A 327 7.09 1.80 -25.19
N PHE A 328 8.04 2.70 -24.94
CA PHE A 328 9.41 2.32 -24.60
C PHE A 328 9.46 1.49 -23.32
N LEU A 329 8.74 1.91 -22.27
CA LEU A 329 8.70 1.20 -21.00
C LEU A 329 8.08 -0.20 -21.13
N ALA A 330 6.96 -0.32 -21.84
CA ALA A 330 6.30 -1.60 -22.09
C ALA A 330 7.19 -2.56 -22.89
N LYS A 331 7.88 -2.05 -23.92
CA LYS A 331 8.85 -2.83 -24.69
C LYS A 331 10.05 -3.27 -23.84
N LEU A 332 10.58 -2.37 -23.00
CA LEU A 332 11.71 -2.66 -22.12
C LEU A 332 11.35 -3.70 -21.06
N LEU A 333 10.11 -3.67 -20.56
CA LEU A 333 9.61 -4.62 -19.58
C LEU A 333 9.06 -5.91 -20.22
N ASN A 334 8.93 -5.95 -21.55
CA ASN A 334 8.29 -7.02 -22.33
C ASN A 334 6.88 -7.34 -21.84
N ARG A 335 6.01 -6.33 -21.78
CA ARG A 335 4.70 -6.42 -21.15
C ARG A 335 3.61 -5.73 -21.93
N ASP A 336 2.43 -6.36 -21.92
CA ASP A 336 1.25 -5.88 -22.60
C ASP A 336 0.53 -4.76 -21.87
N PHE A 337 -0.26 -4.01 -22.63
CA PHE A 337 -1.13 -2.98 -22.10
C PHE A 337 -2.53 -3.51 -21.77
N PRO A 338 -3.26 -2.86 -20.85
CA PRO A 338 -4.64 -3.22 -20.55
C PRO A 338 -5.51 -3.25 -21.81
N PRO A 339 -6.12 -4.42 -22.14
CA PRO A 339 -6.99 -4.52 -23.28
C PRO A 339 -8.35 -3.86 -22.97
N GLY A 340 -8.94 -3.24 -23.99
CA GLY A 340 -10.29 -2.65 -23.90
C GLY A 340 -11.35 -3.57 -24.48
N LEU A 341 -12.60 -3.36 -24.09
CA LEU A 341 -13.75 -4.06 -24.68
C LEU A 341 -13.82 -3.91 -26.20
N LEU A 342 -13.40 -2.77 -26.76
CA LEU A 342 -13.33 -2.57 -28.20
C LEU A 342 -12.43 -3.57 -28.93
N GLN A 343 -11.36 -4.05 -28.28
CA GLN A 343 -10.47 -5.05 -28.86
C GLN A 343 -11.09 -6.46 -28.85
N SER A 344 -12.18 -6.69 -28.11
CA SER A 344 -12.93 -7.94 -28.19
C SER A 344 -13.89 -8.00 -29.39
N TYR A 345 -14.24 -6.84 -29.96
CA TYR A 345 -15.16 -6.73 -31.10
C TYR A 345 -14.45 -6.39 -32.42
N PHE A 346 -13.27 -5.79 -32.36
CA PHE A 346 -12.49 -5.40 -33.54
C PHE A 346 -11.04 -5.83 -33.38
N ASP A 347 -10.50 -6.50 -34.40
CA ASP A 347 -9.06 -6.72 -34.58
C ASP A 347 -8.40 -5.38 -34.91
N LEU A 348 -8.18 -4.59 -33.87
CA LEU A 348 -7.40 -3.37 -33.97
C LEU A 348 -5.92 -3.75 -34.16
N PRO A 349 -5.12 -2.96 -34.91
CA PRO A 349 -3.69 -3.21 -35.11
C PRO A 349 -2.83 -3.04 -33.84
N TRP A 350 -3.49 -2.99 -32.67
CA TRP A 350 -2.94 -2.85 -31.33
C TRP A 350 -3.57 -3.94 -30.44
N PRO A 351 -2.81 -4.66 -29.62
CA PRO A 351 -1.52 -4.25 -29.06
C PRO A 351 -0.38 -4.58 -30.04
N PHE A 352 0.68 -3.77 -30.06
CA PHE A 352 1.95 -4.30 -30.54
C PHE A 352 2.28 -5.47 -29.60
N THR A 353 2.01 -6.68 -30.06
CA THR A 353 2.45 -7.94 -29.44
C THR A 353 3.95 -7.93 -29.18
#